data_AF-A0A0D2QD38-F1
#
_entry.id   AF-A0A0D2QD38-F1
#
_cell.length_a   1.000
_cell.length_b   1.000
_cell.length_c   1.000
_cell.angle_alpha   90.00
_cell.angle_beta   90.00
_cell.angle_gamma   90.00
#
_symmetry.space_group_name_H-M   'P 1'
#
loop_
_entity.id
_entity.type
_entity.pdbx_description
1 polymer ?
#
loop_
_entity_poly.entity_id
_entity_poly.type
_entity_poly.pdbx_seq_one_letter_code
_entity_poly.pdbx_strand_id
1 'polypeptide(L)'
;LPRYLWAEAVRHVVWLLNRTSTKAVDGKTPYEAAFGKKPDLSNLGGRVREGRWMGIDERSKGVRVFWPDKRTVTVERNVYYDKTGASASRLEGENWEFIETRAEELTTDSASHPTPV
;
A
#
# COMPACT_ATOMS: atom_id res chain seq x y z
N LEU A 1 -13.30 0.64 -24.44
CA LEU A 1 -13.80 -0.75 -24.45
C LEU A 1 -14.88 -0.91 -25.53
N PRO A 2 -14.92 -2.05 -26.25
CA PRO A 2 -16.06 -2.44 -27.08
C PRO A 2 -17.39 -2.36 -26.31
N ARG A 3 -18.48 -1.93 -26.97
CA ARG A 3 -19.80 -1.69 -26.34
C ARG A 3 -20.32 -2.88 -25.52
N TYR A 4 -20.11 -4.11 -26.00
CA TYR A 4 -20.60 -5.33 -25.37
C TYR A 4 -19.85 -5.70 -24.07
N LEU A 5 -18.66 -5.16 -23.84
CA LEU A 5 -17.86 -5.47 -22.63
C LEU A 5 -18.12 -4.52 -21.46
N TRP A 6 -18.84 -3.41 -21.68
CA TRP A 6 -19.05 -2.42 -20.63
C TRP A 6 -19.86 -2.95 -19.45
N ALA A 7 -20.92 -3.73 -19.72
CA ALA A 7 -21.74 -4.32 -18.66
C ALA A 7 -20.90 -5.26 -17.76
N GLU A 8 -20.00 -6.03 -18.37
CA GLU A 8 -19.12 -6.95 -17.64
C GLU A 8 -18.06 -6.18 -16.84
N ALA A 9 -17.46 -5.15 -17.44
CA ALA A 9 -16.49 -4.31 -16.75
C ALA A 9 -17.11 -3.61 -15.52
N VAL A 10 -18.30 -3.02 -15.66
CA VAL A 10 -19.01 -2.37 -14.56
C VAL A 10 -19.38 -3.37 -13.47
N ARG A 11 -19.89 -4.56 -13.85
CA ARG A 11 -20.16 -5.65 -12.90
C ARG A 11 -18.91 -6.01 -12.09
N HIS A 12 -17.77 -6.12 -12.75
CA HIS A 12 -16.51 -6.44 -12.09
C HIS A 12 -16.04 -5.32 -11.15
N VAL A 13 -16.18 -4.06 -11.55
CA VAL A 13 -15.85 -2.90 -10.71
C VAL A 13 -16.74 -2.87 -9.47
N VAL A 14 -18.05 -3.03 -9.62
CA VAL A 14 -19.00 -3.09 -8.50
C VAL A 14 -18.68 -4.27 -7.58
N TRP A 15 -18.33 -5.42 -8.14
CA TRP A 15 -17.91 -6.59 -7.36
C TRP A 15 -16.67 -6.30 -6.51
N LEU A 16 -15.68 -5.59 -7.06
CA LEU A 16 -14.49 -5.15 -6.33
C LEU A 16 -14.83 -4.14 -5.24
N LEU A 17 -15.61 -3.09 -5.56
CA LEU A 17 -15.97 -2.05 -4.60
C LEU A 17 -16.68 -2.60 -3.36
N ASN A 18 -17.54 -3.60 -3.55
CA ASN A 18 -18.22 -4.26 -2.44
C ASN A 18 -17.27 -5.10 -1.55
N ARG A 19 -16.08 -5.44 -2.05
CA ARG A 19 -15.11 -6.33 -1.41
C ARG A 19 -13.80 -5.65 -1.02
N THR A 20 -13.62 -4.39 -1.38
CA THR A 20 -12.54 -3.54 -0.89
C THR A 20 -12.98 -2.81 0.37
N SER A 21 -12.08 -2.63 1.33
CA SER A 21 -12.35 -1.78 2.49
C SER A 21 -12.58 -0.34 2.04
N THR A 22 -13.53 0.33 2.66
CA THR A 22 -13.83 1.74 2.37
C THR A 22 -13.85 2.52 3.68
N LYS A 23 -13.46 3.80 3.64
CA LYS A 23 -13.49 4.66 4.85
C LYS A 23 -14.89 4.83 5.44
N ALA A 24 -15.93 4.60 4.64
CA ALA A 24 -17.33 4.71 5.07
C ALA A 24 -17.76 3.57 6.00
N VAL A 25 -16.99 2.48 6.07
CA VAL A 25 -17.32 1.30 6.87
C VAL A 25 -16.09 0.92 7.69
N ASP A 26 -16.13 1.21 9.00
CA ASP A 26 -15.00 1.09 9.94
C ASP A 26 -14.26 -0.26 9.86
N GLY A 27 -13.20 -0.29 9.06
CA GLY A 27 -12.33 -1.46 8.88
C GLY A 27 -13.00 -2.67 8.21
N LYS A 28 -14.22 -2.52 7.67
CA LYS A 28 -14.97 -3.60 7.02
C LYS A 28 -15.21 -3.29 5.54
N THR A 29 -15.48 -4.34 4.76
CA THR A 29 -15.98 -4.20 3.39
C THR A 29 -17.49 -3.97 3.40
N PRO A 30 -18.07 -3.29 2.40
CA PRO A 30 -19.53 -3.19 2.28
C PRO A 30 -20.23 -4.56 2.29
N TYR A 31 -19.59 -5.58 1.70
CA TYR A 31 -20.07 -6.97 1.75
C TYR A 31 -20.11 -7.51 3.19
N GLU A 32 -19.07 -7.29 3.99
CA GLU A 32 -19.06 -7.69 5.40
C GLU A 32 -20.12 -6.94 6.22
N ALA A 33 -20.34 -5.66 5.95
CA ALA A 33 -21.37 -4.89 6.62
C ALA A 33 -22.79 -5.41 6.30
N ALA A 34 -23.04 -5.80 5.05
CA ALA A 34 -24.35 -6.28 4.62
C ALA A 34 -24.64 -7.73 5.04
N PHE A 35 -23.64 -8.62 4.99
CA PHE A 35 -23.83 -10.06 5.15
C PHE A 35 -23.21 -10.64 6.44
N GLY A 36 -22.49 -9.83 7.22
CA GLY A 36 -21.85 -10.26 8.47
C GLY A 36 -20.70 -11.26 8.31
N LYS A 37 -20.27 -11.54 7.06
CA LYS A 37 -19.21 -12.50 6.73
C LYS A 37 -18.20 -11.90 5.77
N LYS A 38 -16.94 -12.35 5.87
CA LYS A 38 -15.87 -11.94 4.95
C LYS A 38 -16.19 -12.39 3.52
N PRO A 39 -15.91 -11.56 2.49
CA PRO A 39 -16.08 -11.99 1.11
C PRO A 39 -15.07 -13.08 0.76
N ASP A 40 -15.52 -14.06 -0.02
CA ASP A 40 -14.60 -14.98 -0.68
C ASP A 40 -13.87 -14.23 -1.81
N LEU A 41 -12.53 -14.20 -1.73
CA LEU A 41 -11.63 -13.57 -2.69
C LEU A 41 -10.83 -14.60 -3.50
N SER A 42 -11.17 -15.89 -3.43
CA SER A 42 -10.51 -16.97 -4.19
C SER A 42 -10.40 -16.67 -5.70
N ASN A 43 -11.39 -15.97 -6.25
CA ASN A 43 -11.44 -15.55 -7.66
C ASN A 43 -10.54 -14.35 -8.00
N LEU A 44 -10.09 -13.57 -7.02
CA LEU A 44 -8.97 -12.64 -7.19
C LEU A 44 -7.72 -13.49 -7.20
N GLY A 45 -7.33 -14.00 -8.38
CA GLY A 45 -6.18 -14.87 -8.54
C GLY A 45 -5.01 -14.36 -7.71
N GLY A 46 -4.63 -15.14 -6.68
CA GLY A 46 -3.63 -14.77 -5.69
C GLY A 46 -2.29 -14.52 -6.37
N ARG A 47 -2.04 -13.26 -6.73
CA ARG A 47 -0.76 -12.81 -7.28
C ARG A 47 0.16 -12.28 -6.18
N VAL A 48 -0.28 -12.32 -4.93
CA VAL A 48 0.60 -12.04 -3.79
C VAL A 48 1.65 -13.15 -3.78
N ARG A 49 2.89 -12.75 -4.04
CA ARG A 49 4.06 -13.63 -3.97
C ARG A 49 4.94 -13.10 -2.86
N GLU A 50 5.48 -14.00 -2.06
CA GLU A 50 6.48 -13.65 -1.08
C GLU A 50 7.82 -13.36 -1.79
N GLY A 51 8.44 -12.25 -1.43
CA GLY A 51 9.72 -11.81 -1.99
C GLY A 51 10.55 -11.14 -0.90
N ARG A 52 11.86 -11.10 -1.09
CA ARG A 52 12.78 -10.50 -0.13
C ARG A 52 12.94 -9.02 -0.44
N TRP A 53 12.77 -8.18 0.58
CA TRP A 53 13.04 -6.75 0.48
C TRP A 53 14.53 -6.49 0.25
N MET A 54 14.87 -5.59 -0.67
CA MET A 54 16.26 -5.28 -1.06
C MET A 54 16.58 -3.78 -0.98
N GLY A 55 15.65 -2.92 -0.58
CA GLY A 55 15.84 -1.48 -0.53
C GLY A 55 14.86 -0.70 -1.39
N ILE A 56 15.00 0.63 -1.35
CA ILE A 56 14.27 1.56 -2.21
C ILE A 56 15.06 1.77 -3.51
N ASP A 57 14.36 1.77 -4.64
CA ASP A 57 14.93 2.19 -5.92
C ASP A 57 15.04 3.72 -5.95
N GLU A 58 16.26 4.24 -6.05
CA GLU A 58 16.51 5.68 -5.94
C GLU A 58 15.82 6.50 -7.04
N ARG A 59 15.66 5.92 -8.23
CA ARG A 59 15.10 6.59 -9.42
C ARG A 59 13.59 6.71 -9.37
N SER A 60 12.90 5.61 -9.02
CA SER A 60 11.44 5.54 -9.06
C SER A 60 10.76 5.63 -7.70
N LYS A 61 11.55 5.60 -6.61
CA LYS A 61 11.11 5.48 -5.22
C LYS A 61 10.22 4.25 -4.96
N GLY A 62 10.24 3.27 -5.86
CA GLY A 62 9.60 1.97 -5.66
C GLY A 62 10.44 1.05 -4.78
N VAL A 63 9.86 -0.06 -4.34
CA VAL A 63 10.57 -1.05 -3.51
C VAL A 63 11.24 -2.07 -4.43
N ARG A 64 12.53 -2.34 -4.22
CA ARG A 64 13.23 -3.44 -4.88
C ARG A 64 12.91 -4.74 -4.17
N VAL A 65 12.36 -5.70 -4.91
CA VAL A 65 11.99 -7.02 -4.39
C VAL A 65 12.76 -8.08 -5.16
N PHE A 66 13.45 -8.96 -4.42
CA PHE A 66 14.05 -10.16 -4.99
C PHE A 66 13.08 -11.34 -4.94
N TRP A 67 12.91 -12.02 -6.06
CA TRP A 67 12.03 -13.18 -6.22
C TRP A 67 12.84 -14.48 -6.29
N PRO A 68 12.87 -15.31 -5.23
CA PRO A 68 13.70 -16.52 -5.19
C PRO A 68 13.41 -17.49 -6.34
N ASP A 69 12.13 -17.74 -6.65
CA ASP A 69 11.74 -18.70 -7.71
C ASP A 69 12.25 -18.29 -9.09
N LYS A 70 12.29 -16.98 -9.35
CA LYS A 70 12.68 -16.42 -10.65
C LYS A 70 14.15 -15.98 -10.68
N ARG A 71 14.78 -15.87 -9.50
CA ARG A 71 16.12 -15.29 -9.30
C ARG A 71 16.27 -13.91 -9.94
N THR A 72 15.22 -13.10 -9.84
CA THR A 72 15.20 -11.75 -10.41
C THR A 72 14.91 -10.70 -9.35
N VAL A 73 15.38 -9.48 -9.62
CA VAL A 73 15.02 -8.28 -8.85
C VAL A 73 14.09 -7.44 -9.71
N THR A 74 12.94 -7.06 -9.18
CA THR A 74 12.05 -6.06 -9.82
C THR A 74 11.77 -4.90 -8.87
N VAL A 75 11.26 -3.80 -9.41
CA VAL A 75 10.78 -2.66 -8.63
C VAL A 75 9.27 -2.74 -8.57
N GLU A 76 8.71 -2.88 -7.36
CA GLU A 76 7.29 -2.99 -7.10
C GLU A 76 6.78 -1.80 -6.28
N ARG A 77 5.52 -1.41 -6.52
CA ARG A 77 4.85 -0.36 -5.73
C ARG A 77 3.79 -0.89 -4.78
N ASN A 78 3.28 -2.10 -5.03
CA ASN A 78 2.28 -2.75 -4.19
C ASN A 78 2.96 -3.84 -3.36
N VAL A 79 3.64 -3.42 -2.29
CA VAL A 79 4.31 -4.30 -1.33
C VAL A 79 3.59 -4.22 0.01
N TYR A 80 3.26 -5.39 0.56
CA TYR A 80 2.67 -5.52 1.89
C TYR A 80 3.69 -6.15 2.81
N TYR A 81 3.99 -5.49 3.93
CA TYR A 81 4.93 -6.00 4.91
C TYR A 81 4.20 -6.93 5.87
N ASP A 82 4.71 -8.15 6.00
CA ASP A 82 4.29 -9.03 7.08
C ASP A 82 4.79 -8.45 8.41
N LYS A 83 3.85 -8.10 9.29
CA LYS A 83 4.14 -7.56 10.63
C LYS A 83 4.31 -8.65 11.69
N THR A 84 4.01 -9.91 11.36
CA THR A 84 4.15 -11.05 12.27
C THR A 84 5.52 -11.72 12.17
N GLY A 85 6.21 -11.58 11.04
CA GLY A 85 7.54 -12.13 10.78
C GLY A 85 8.71 -11.20 11.17
N ALA A 86 8.71 -10.62 12.37
CA ALA A 86 9.90 -9.96 12.92
C ALA A 86 10.99 -10.99 13.29
N SER A 87 11.39 -11.86 12.36
CA SER A 87 12.51 -12.78 12.55
C SER A 87 13.81 -12.04 12.24
N ALA A 88 14.38 -11.53 13.32
CA ALA A 88 15.76 -11.17 13.69
C ALA A 88 16.99 -11.51 12.81
N SER A 89 16.91 -11.75 11.51
CA SER A 89 18.11 -11.80 10.66
C SER A 89 18.26 -10.50 9.90
N ARG A 90 18.73 -9.47 10.61
CA ARG A 90 19.33 -8.29 9.96
C ARG A 90 20.49 -8.79 9.10
N LEU A 91 20.39 -8.69 7.78
CA LEU A 91 21.51 -9.03 6.90
C LEU A 91 22.52 -7.89 6.89
N GLU A 92 23.79 -8.24 6.65
CA GLU A 92 24.89 -7.29 6.58
C GLU A 92 24.57 -6.19 5.56
N GLY A 93 24.53 -4.92 6.00
CA GLY A 93 24.14 -3.76 5.18
C GLY A 93 22.79 -3.10 5.53
N GLU A 94 22.01 -3.66 6.46
CA GLU A 94 20.74 -3.08 6.96
C GLU A 94 20.93 -2.06 8.11
N ASN A 95 22.06 -1.35 8.14
CA ASN A 95 22.29 -0.24 9.08
C ASN A 95 21.91 1.09 8.41
N TRP A 96 20.61 1.33 8.26
CA TRP A 96 20.09 2.65 7.91
C TRP A 96 19.36 3.20 9.13
N GLU A 97 19.85 4.32 9.66
CA GLU A 97 19.11 5.09 10.66
C GLU A 97 17.81 5.57 10.01
N PHE A 98 16.67 5.12 10.54
CA PHE A 98 15.37 5.61 10.12
C PHE A 98 15.23 7.06 10.56
N ILE A 99 15.39 8.00 9.63
CA ILE A 99 14.94 9.38 9.84
C ILE A 99 13.42 9.39 9.69
N GLU A 100 12.73 9.27 10.82
CA GLU A 100 11.28 9.46 10.89
C GLU A 100 10.98 10.93 10.58
N THR A 101 10.65 11.22 9.31
CA THR A 101 10.23 12.56 8.92
C THR A 101 8.79 12.74 9.37
N ARG A 102 8.62 13.21 10.61
CA ARG A 102 7.33 13.59 11.18
C ARG A 102 6.80 14.81 10.41
N ALA A 103 5.75 14.59 9.61
CA ALA A 103 5.00 15.65 8.98
C ALA A 103 4.09 16.29 10.03
N GLU A 104 4.61 17.25 10.79
CA GLU A 104 3.80 18.09 11.66
C GLU A 104 3.89 19.57 11.26
N GLU A 105 2.71 20.07 10.90
CA GLU A 105 2.20 21.43 11.13
C GLU A 105 3.01 22.63 10.59
N LEU A 106 2.64 23.05 9.38
CA LEU A 106 2.62 24.47 9.02
C LEU A 106 1.53 25.17 9.86
N THR A 107 1.88 25.62 11.06
CA THR A 107 1.13 26.70 11.72
C THR A 107 1.70 28.04 11.27
N THR A 108 0.88 28.80 10.54
CA THR A 108 0.82 30.28 10.57
C THR A 108 1.03 30.76 12.01
N ASP A 109 1.88 31.72 12.35
CA ASP A 109 1.94 33.14 11.96
C ASP A 109 3.21 33.70 12.67
N SER A 110 3.95 34.69 12.18
CA SER A 110 3.78 36.06 12.68
C SER A 110 4.70 37.00 11.91
N ALA A 111 4.11 37.97 11.23
CA ALA A 111 4.78 39.17 10.75
C ALA A 111 5.21 40.04 11.95
N SER A 112 6.52 40.24 12.13
CA SER A 112 7.07 41.27 13.01
C SER A 112 7.29 42.56 12.22
N HIS A 113 6.37 43.51 12.38
CA HIS A 113 6.48 44.88 11.91
C HIS A 113 7.25 45.72 12.97
N PRO A 114 8.33 46.45 12.63
CA PRO A 114 9.03 47.30 13.58
C PRO A 114 8.29 48.64 13.78
N THR A 115 8.07 49.02 15.04
CA THR A 115 7.52 50.33 15.47
C THR A 115 8.49 51.48 15.24
N PRO A 116 8.02 52.71 14.94
CA PRO A 116 8.88 53.87 14.72
C PRO A 116 9.28 54.55 16.04
N VAL A 117 10.43 55.22 15.99
CA VAL A 117 10.93 56.24 16.94
C VAL A 117 10.64 57.63 16.41
#